data_AF-A0A536SJJ8-F1
#
_entry.id   AF-A0A536SJJ8-F1
#
_cell.length_a   1.000
_cell.length_b   1.000
_cell.length_c   1.000
_cell.angle_alpha   90.00
_cell.angle_beta   90.00
_cell.angle_gamma   90.00
#
_symmetry.space_group_name_H-M   'P 1'
#
loop_
_entity.id
_entity.type
_entity.pdbx_description
1 polymer ?
#
loop_
_entity_poly.entity_id
_entity_poly.type
_entity_poly.pdbx_seq_one_letter_code
_entity_poly.pdbx_strand_id
1 'polypeptide(L)'
;RPIRIVTATSTIGIRGTGVYAETDPEQTYFCTCYGVADIAATNDPQSRETVSAIHHDRPLYILAKGSPGASIRPAPFINHTDQELMLIETLVGRTPPFVFPMDIYNAPRRDYP
;
A
#
# COMPACT_ATOMS: atom_id res chain seq x y z
N ARG A 1 -13.84 -13.49 2.58
CA ARG A 1 -12.84 -14.00 3.54
C ARG A 1 -11.81 -12.88 3.75
N PRO A 2 -11.45 -12.51 4.99
CA PRO A 2 -10.43 -11.49 5.20
C PRO A 2 -9.10 -11.96 4.59
N ILE A 3 -8.46 -11.09 3.82
CA ILE A 3 -7.14 -11.36 3.23
C ILE A 3 -6.10 -10.91 4.25
N ARG A 4 -5.04 -11.71 4.42
CA ARG A 4 -3.90 -11.38 5.28
C ARG A 4 -2.62 -11.42 4.45
N ILE A 5 -1.84 -10.35 4.55
CA ILE A 5 -0.47 -10.27 4.03
C ILE A 5 0.47 -10.38 5.24
N VAL A 6 1.50 -11.21 5.13
CA VAL A 6 2.56 -11.32 6.13
C VAL A 6 3.88 -11.02 5.44
N THR A 7 4.63 -10.07 5.99
CA THR A 7 5.97 -9.69 5.53
C THR A 7 6.99 -9.96 6.63
N ALA A 8 8.27 -9.69 6.37
CA ALA A 8 9.31 -9.80 7.39
C ALA A 8 9.05 -8.88 8.60
N THR A 9 8.43 -7.72 8.38
CA THR A 9 8.27 -6.68 9.40
C THR A 9 6.83 -6.46 9.87
N SER A 10 5.84 -7.07 9.21
CA SER A 10 4.44 -6.77 9.47
C SER A 10 3.46 -7.91 9.22
N THR A 11 2.31 -7.82 9.88
CA THR A 11 1.08 -8.52 9.52
C THR A 11 0.01 -7.50 9.17
N ILE A 12 -0.60 -7.65 8.00
CA ILE A 12 -1.59 -6.71 7.47
C ILE A 12 -2.89 -7.43 7.13
N GLY A 13 -4.00 -6.98 7.71
CA GLY A 13 -5.35 -7.43 7.42
C GLY A 13 -6.03 -6.51 6.39
N ILE A 14 -6.53 -7.08 5.29
CA ILE A 14 -7.13 -6.36 4.17
C ILE A 14 -8.63 -6.64 4.09
N ARG A 15 -9.45 -5.58 3.99
CA ARG A 15 -10.91 -5.64 3.95
C ARG A 15 -11.50 -5.11 2.63
N GLY A 16 -11.35 -5.87 1.55
CA GLY A 16 -11.96 -5.52 0.24
C GLY A 16 -11.35 -4.29 -0.44
N THR A 17 -10.07 -4.03 -0.19
CA THR A 17 -9.34 -2.81 -0.58
C THR A 17 -8.34 -3.09 -1.71
N GLY A 18 -7.85 -2.04 -2.38
CA GLY A 18 -6.65 -2.09 -3.22
C GLY A 18 -5.43 -1.62 -2.41
N VAL A 19 -4.32 -2.35 -2.51
CA VAL A 19 -3.08 -2.06 -1.75
C VAL A 19 -1.83 -2.31 -2.60
N TYR A 20 -0.75 -1.63 -2.24
CA TYR A 20 0.59 -1.85 -2.77
C TYR A 20 1.57 -2.12 -1.63
N ALA A 21 2.50 -3.05 -1.83
CA ALA A 21 3.51 -3.39 -0.84
C ALA A 21 4.86 -3.72 -1.48
N GLU A 22 5.93 -3.15 -0.92
CA GLU A 22 7.31 -3.58 -1.15
C GLU A 22 7.93 -3.95 0.19
N THR A 23 8.69 -5.03 0.25
CA THR A 23 9.27 -5.51 1.51
C THR A 23 10.68 -6.04 1.32
N ASP A 24 11.50 -5.73 2.32
CA ASP A 24 12.78 -6.34 2.58
C ASP A 24 12.85 -6.75 4.07
N PRO A 25 13.95 -7.37 4.55
CA PRO A 25 14.07 -7.78 5.95
C PRO A 25 14.08 -6.64 6.98
N GLU A 26 14.41 -5.41 6.58
CA GLU A 26 14.53 -4.22 7.44
C GLU A 26 13.25 -3.39 7.46
N GLN A 27 12.48 -3.37 6.37
CA GLN A 27 11.24 -2.61 6.28
C GLN A 27 10.21 -3.16 5.28
N THR A 28 8.96 -2.79 5.50
CA THR A 28 7.86 -2.91 4.53
C THR A 28 7.37 -1.52 4.20
N TYR A 29 7.40 -1.14 2.93
CA TYR A 29 6.59 -0.06 2.40
C TYR A 29 5.18 -0.59 2.13
N PHE A 30 4.16 0.10 2.61
CA PHE A 30 2.77 -0.30 2.44
C PHE A 30 1.88 0.91 2.15
N CYS A 31 1.21 0.88 1.00
CA CYS A 31 0.21 1.87 0.63
C CYS A 31 -1.18 1.21 0.63
N THR A 32 -2.09 1.71 1.46
CA THR A 32 -3.52 1.42 1.28
C THR A 32 -4.01 2.35 0.19
N CYS A 33 -4.14 1.86 -1.05
CA CYS A 33 -4.51 2.71 -2.19
C CYS A 33 -5.90 3.30 -2.00
N TYR A 34 -6.82 2.48 -1.52
CA TYR A 34 -8.15 2.88 -1.03
C TYR A 34 -8.69 1.83 -0.06
N GLY A 35 -9.71 2.20 0.71
CA GLY A 35 -10.41 1.32 1.65
C GLY A 35 -9.70 1.23 3.01
N VAL A 36 -9.79 0.07 3.66
CA VAL A 36 -9.35 -0.09 5.06
C VAL A 36 -8.42 -1.28 5.27
N ALA A 37 -7.25 -1.02 5.86
CA ALA A 37 -6.29 -2.04 6.27
C ALA A 37 -5.96 -1.93 7.76
N ASP A 38 -5.77 -3.08 8.42
CA ASP A 38 -5.23 -3.15 9.79
C ASP A 38 -3.78 -3.60 9.73
N ILE A 39 -2.87 -2.80 10.27
CA ILE A 39 -1.42 -3.02 10.24
C ILE A 39 -0.92 -3.29 11.66
N ALA A 40 -0.06 -4.30 11.79
CA ALA A 40 0.69 -4.56 13.02
C ALA A 40 2.15 -4.84 12.69
N ALA A 41 3.07 -4.17 13.38
CA ALA A 41 4.49 -4.49 13.29
C ALA A 41 4.80 -5.83 14.00
N THR A 42 5.64 -6.66 13.38
CA THR A 42 5.92 -8.01 13.90
C THR A 42 6.69 -7.99 15.22
N ASN A 43 7.68 -7.09 15.35
CA ASN A 43 8.58 -7.03 16.50
C ASN A 43 8.20 -5.95 17.54
N ASP A 44 7.08 -5.27 17.34
CA ASP A 44 6.64 -4.18 18.20
C ASP A 44 5.12 -4.25 18.41
N PRO A 45 4.65 -4.95 19.45
CA PRO A 45 3.23 -5.14 19.71
C PRO A 45 2.45 -3.85 19.96
N GLN A 46 3.14 -2.76 20.31
CA GLN A 46 2.54 -1.43 20.54
C GLN A 46 2.32 -0.67 19.23
N SER A 47 3.07 -1.00 18.17
CA SER A 47 2.89 -0.43 16.84
C SER A 47 1.79 -1.16 16.08
N ARG A 48 0.57 -0.63 16.20
CA ARG A 48 -0.61 -1.07 15.46
C ARG A 48 -1.37 0.15 14.94
N GLU A 49 -1.89 0.04 13.73
CA GLU A 49 -2.62 1.13 13.09
C GLU A 49 -3.72 0.59 12.18
N THR A 50 -4.90 1.20 12.20
CA THR A 50 -5.92 1.00 11.16
C THR A 50 -5.86 2.19 10.22
N VAL A 51 -5.57 1.93 8.95
CA VAL A 51 -5.56 2.95 7.89
C VAL A 51 -6.86 2.88 7.13
N SER A 52 -7.56 4.01 7.06
CA SER A 52 -8.60 4.26 6.08
C SER A 52 -8.05 5.24 5.06
N ALA A 53 -8.06 4.87 3.78
CA ALA A 53 -7.54 5.66 2.68
C ALA A 53 -8.61 5.82 1.60
N ILE A 54 -8.61 6.98 0.95
CA ILE A 54 -9.50 7.28 -0.18
C ILE A 54 -8.71 7.25 -1.49
N HIS A 55 -7.45 7.70 -1.47
CA HIS A 55 -6.57 7.74 -2.65
C HIS A 55 -5.10 7.97 -2.25
N HIS A 56 -4.36 6.89 -1.99
CA HIS A 56 -2.92 6.90 -1.63
C HIS A 56 -2.51 7.90 -0.53
N ASP A 57 -3.45 8.33 0.32
CA ASP A 57 -3.31 9.47 1.23
C ASP A 57 -2.60 9.12 2.54
N ARG A 58 -2.40 7.82 2.79
CA ARG A 58 -1.78 7.29 4.02
C ARG A 58 -0.76 6.17 3.75
N PRO A 59 0.31 6.38 2.95
CA PRO A 59 1.37 5.39 2.81
C PRO A 59 2.19 5.28 4.10
N LEU A 60 2.71 4.08 4.37
CA LEU A 60 3.45 3.76 5.59
C LEU A 60 4.76 3.03 5.30
N TYR A 61 5.77 3.29 6.14
CA TYR A 61 6.89 2.39 6.38
C TYR A 61 6.66 1.63 7.68
N ILE A 62 6.90 0.32 7.66
CA ILE A 62 6.80 -0.56 8.82
C ILE A 62 8.17 -1.20 9.04
N LEU A 63 8.88 -0.73 10.06
CA LEU A 63 10.28 -1.04 10.32
C LEU A 63 10.43 -2.33 11.15
N ALA A 64 11.46 -3.13 10.85
CA ALA A 64 11.85 -4.28 11.66
C ALA A 64 12.36 -3.89 13.06
N LYS A 65 12.93 -2.67 13.16
CA LYS A 65 13.56 -2.11 14.35
C LYS A 65 13.12 -0.66 14.55
N GLY A 66 12.02 -0.46 15.27
CA GLY A 66 11.60 0.83 15.81
C GLY A 66 11.76 0.88 17.33
N SER A 67 11.73 2.08 17.91
CA SER A 67 11.42 2.21 19.33
C SER A 67 10.01 1.68 19.60
N PRO A 68 9.69 1.21 20.82
CA PRO A 68 8.36 0.74 21.15
C PRO A 68 7.28 1.76 20.78
N GLY A 69 6.28 1.34 20.00
CA GLY A 69 5.21 2.19 19.48
C GLY A 69 5.59 3.12 18.31
N ALA A 70 6.80 3.00 17.75
CA ALA A 70 7.32 3.88 16.69
C ALA A 70 7.86 3.12 15.46
N SER A 71 7.41 1.89 15.27
CA SER A 71 7.79 1.02 14.14
C SER A 71 6.97 1.27 12.89
N ILE A 72 5.80 1.91 13.00
CA ILE A 72 4.98 2.35 11.87
C ILE A 72 5.15 3.86 11.69
N ARG A 73 5.44 4.31 10.46
CA ARG A 73 5.73 5.71 10.15
C ARG A 73 5.09 6.14 8.83
N PRO A 74 4.69 7.41 8.67
CA PRO A 74 4.29 7.94 7.38
C PRO A 74 5.38 7.76 6.32
N ALA A 75 4.97 7.47 5.09
CA ALA A 75 5.84 7.32 3.93
C ALA A 75 5.35 8.17 2.75
N PRO A 76 6.23 8.55 1.82
CA PRO A 76 5.81 9.17 0.56
C PRO A 76 5.06 8.17 -0.34
N PHE A 77 4.31 8.69 -1.31
CA PHE A 77 3.75 7.88 -2.39
C PHE A 77 4.86 7.52 -3.39
N ILE A 78 5.17 6.23 -3.53
CA ILE A 78 6.25 5.74 -4.39
C ILE A 78 5.87 4.46 -5.12
N ASN A 79 6.55 4.24 -6.24
CA ASN A 79 6.69 2.95 -6.95
C ASN A 79 5.42 2.30 -7.50
N HIS A 80 4.26 2.95 -7.41
CA HIS A 80 3.07 2.56 -8.16
C HIS A 80 2.26 3.78 -8.58
N THR A 81 1.35 3.57 -9.52
CA THR A 81 0.49 4.58 -10.12
C THR A 81 -0.98 4.18 -10.07
N ASP A 82 -1.83 5.19 -10.18
CA ASP A 82 -3.27 5.04 -10.40
C ASP A 82 -3.60 4.12 -11.58
N GLN A 83 -2.81 4.16 -12.65
CA GLN A 83 -3.02 3.36 -13.86
C GLN A 83 -2.74 1.88 -13.63
N GLU A 84 -1.70 1.54 -12.88
CA GLU A 84 -1.40 0.16 -12.52
C GLU A 84 -2.49 -0.43 -11.63
N LEU A 85 -2.97 0.34 -10.65
CA LEU A 85 -4.10 -0.07 -9.83
C LEU A 85 -5.36 -0.29 -10.67
N MET A 86 -5.71 0.66 -11.53
CA MET A 86 -6.88 0.55 -12.42
C MET A 86 -6.78 -0.67 -13.33
N LEU A 87 -5.60 -0.93 -13.91
CA LEU A 87 -5.37 -2.10 -14.74
C LEU A 87 -5.64 -3.39 -13.97
N ILE A 88 -5.07 -3.55 -12.77
CA ILE A 88 -5.25 -4.76 -11.96
C ILE A 88 -6.71 -4.95 -11.53
N GLU A 89 -7.39 -3.88 -11.13
CA GLU A 89 -8.82 -3.91 -10.77
C GLU A 89 -9.67 -4.35 -11.97
N THR A 90 -9.39 -3.82 -13.16
CA THR A 90 -10.09 -4.18 -14.41
C THR A 90 -9.88 -5.66 -14.75
N LEU A 91 -8.66 -6.18 -14.59
CA LEU A 91 -8.34 -7.59 -14.85
C LEU A 91 -9.14 -8.56 -13.96
N VAL A 92 -9.62 -8.09 -12.80
CA VAL A 92 -10.46 -8.88 -11.88
C VAL A 92 -11.93 -8.42 -11.85
N GLY A 93 -12.35 -7.61 -12.83
CA GLY A 93 -13.75 -7.18 -12.98
C GLY A 93 -14.23 -6.20 -11.92
N ARG A 94 -13.33 -5.40 -11.35
CA ARG A 94 -13.62 -4.38 -10.33
C ARG A 94 -13.35 -2.98 -10.86
N THR A 95 -13.92 -2.00 -10.17
CA THR A 95 -13.67 -0.57 -10.40
C THR A 95 -13.25 0.10 -9.09
N PRO A 96 -12.18 0.91 -9.07
CA PRO A 96 -11.78 1.69 -7.90
C PRO A 96 -12.87 2.68 -7.47
N PRO A 97 -12.98 3.03 -6.18
CA PRO A 97 -14.00 3.94 -5.67
C PRO A 97 -13.68 5.44 -5.89
N PHE A 98 -12.69 5.77 -6.72
CA PHE A 98 -12.28 7.13 -7.02
C PHE A 98 -12.13 7.35 -8.53
N VAL A 99 -12.28 8.60 -8.95
CA VAL A 99 -12.25 8.99 -10.37
C VAL A 99 -10.81 9.25 -10.80
N PHE A 100 -10.39 8.57 -11.86
CA PHE A 100 -9.12 8.84 -12.50
C PHE A 100 -9.23 10.08 -13.39
N PRO A 101 -8.29 11.05 -13.29
CA PRO A 101 -8.10 12.00 -14.35
C PRO A 101 -7.65 11.21 -15.59
N MET A 102 -8.45 11.24 -16.66
CA MET A 102 -8.18 10.52 -17.92
C MET A 102 -6.94 11.06 -18.67
N ASP A 103 -6.27 12.09 -18.15
CA ASP A 103 -5.48 13.02 -18.95
C ASP A 103 -3.96 12.91 -18.74
N ILE A 104 -3.44 11.89 -18.03
CA ILE A 104 -2.00 11.83 -17.71
C ILE A 104 -1.40 10.45 -17.96
N TYR A 105 -1.45 9.96 -19.19
CA TYR A 105 -0.51 8.95 -19.66
C TYR A 105 0.77 9.63 -20.15
N ASN A 106 1.65 10.02 -19.21
CA ASN A 106 3.04 10.39 -19.52
C ASN A 106 3.96 9.20 -19.20
N ALA A 107 3.69 8.03 -19.77
CA ALA A 107 4.72 7.00 -19.80
C ALA A 107 5.94 7.56 -20.55
N PRO A 108 7.18 7.30 -20.10
CA PRO A 108 8.35 7.61 -20.91
C PRO A 108 8.17 6.91 -22.26
N ARG A 109 8.05 7.68 -23.35
CA ARG A 109 8.16 7.10 -24.69
C ARG A 109 9.56 6.51 -24.79
N ARG A 110 9.67 5.19 -24.63
CA ARG A 110 10.86 4.46 -25.04
C ARG A 110 10.81 4.43 -26.56
N ASP A 111 11.46 5.39 -27.20
CA ASP A 111 11.83 5.27 -28.60
C ASP A 111 12.86 4.12 -28.66
N TYR A 112 12.43 2.98 -29.21
CA TYR A 112 13.36 1.93 -29.59
C TYR A 112 13.95 2.30 -30.97
N PRO A 113 15.26 2.18 -31.18
CA PRO A 113 15.88 2.44 -32.48
C PRO A 113 15.47 1.44 -33.56
#